data_AF-O16115-F1
#
_entry.id   AF-O16115-F1
#
_cell.length_a   1.000
_cell.length_b   1.000
_cell.length_c   1.000
_cell.angle_alpha   90.00
_cell.angle_beta   90.00
_cell.angle_gamma   90.00
#
_symmetry.space_group_name_H-M   'P 1'
#
loop_
_entity.id
_entity.type
_entity.pdbx_description
1 polymer ?
#
loop_
_entity_poly.entity_id
_entity_poly.type
_entity_poly.pdbx_seq_one_letter_code
_entity_poly.pdbx_strand_id
1 'polypeptide(L)'
;MVHYKLMCFDVRGLGEVIRQLFYLGDVSFEDFRVSREEFKSLKSNLPSGQLPVLEIDGVMISQSASIGRFLARQYGYSGKTPTEEMQVDSIIDLFKDFMLTFRQFFFAVIHGYPEYEKERMKRDIVKPAIKNYFIALNKILLRSKSGFLVGDDLTWADLQIADNLSTLINIRLFAEKEPHLNVFIRKL
;
A
#
# COMPACT_ATOMS: atom_id res chain seq x y z
N MET A 1 -12.00 13.11 22.74
CA MET A 1 -11.21 13.06 21.49
C MET A 1 -11.43 11.67 20.91
N VAL A 2 -11.55 11.54 19.59
CA VAL A 2 -11.71 10.23 18.93
C VAL A 2 -10.46 9.40 19.20
N HIS A 3 -10.63 8.16 19.63
CA HIS A 3 -9.52 7.24 19.85
C HIS A 3 -9.34 6.34 18.63
N TYR A 4 -8.16 6.41 18.01
CA TYR A 4 -7.76 5.57 16.89
C TYR A 4 -6.75 4.51 17.35
N LYS A 5 -6.99 3.25 16.99
CA LYS A 5 -6.03 2.15 17.16
C LYS A 5 -5.85 1.39 15.86
N LEU A 6 -4.64 1.43 15.31
CA LEU A 6 -4.26 0.67 14.13
C LEU A 6 -3.64 -0.66 14.56
N MET A 7 -4.31 -1.76 14.27
CA MET A 7 -3.76 -3.10 14.41
C MET A 7 -3.13 -3.53 13.09
N CYS A 8 -1.85 -3.85 13.08
CA CYS A 8 -1.16 -4.42 11.93
C CYS A 8 -0.01 -5.33 12.38
N PHE A 9 0.48 -6.21 11.50
CA PHE A 9 1.73 -6.94 11.80
C PHE A 9 2.88 -5.97 12.03
N ASP A 10 3.93 -6.42 12.74
CA ASP A 10 5.16 -5.64 12.92
C ASP A 10 6.03 -5.58 11.66
N VAL A 11 5.47 -4.97 10.62
CA VAL A 11 6.08 -4.63 9.34
C VAL A 11 5.45 -3.31 8.86
N ARG A 12 6.05 -2.67 7.85
CA ARG A 12 5.39 -1.57 7.12
C ARG A 12 4.11 -2.08 6.47
N GLY A 13 4.27 -2.90 5.42
CA GLY A 13 3.19 -3.64 4.76
C GLY A 13 1.96 -2.78 4.44
N LEU A 14 0.78 -3.37 4.56
CA LEU A 14 -0.49 -2.66 4.30
C LEU A 14 -0.86 -1.63 5.38
N GLY A 15 -0.11 -1.56 6.49
CA GLY A 15 -0.35 -0.59 7.57
C GLY A 15 0.38 0.73 7.36
N GLU A 16 1.42 0.78 6.52
CA GLU A 16 2.32 1.92 6.49
C GLU A 16 1.69 3.21 5.99
N VAL A 17 0.96 3.15 4.87
CA VAL A 17 0.28 4.33 4.32
C VAL A 17 -0.76 4.88 5.31
N ILE A 18 -1.37 4.00 6.11
CA ILE A 18 -2.32 4.40 7.16
C ILE A 18 -1.57 5.19 8.26
N ARG A 19 -0.38 4.72 8.69
CA ARG A 19 0.48 5.47 9.63
C ARG A 19 0.92 6.81 9.06
N GLN A 20 1.31 6.85 7.78
CA GLN A 20 1.71 8.08 7.10
C GLN A 20 0.55 9.09 7.04
N LEU A 21 -0.68 8.62 6.79
CA LEU A 21 -1.86 9.49 6.80
C LEU A 21 -2.17 10.06 8.19
N PHE A 22 -2.03 9.27 9.26
CA PHE A 22 -2.14 9.81 10.63
C PHE A 22 -1.07 10.87 10.93
N TYR A 23 0.18 10.62 10.51
CA TYR A 23 1.27 11.57 10.67
C TYR A 23 1.00 12.88 9.91
N LEU A 24 0.59 12.78 8.64
CA LEU A 24 0.26 13.94 7.81
C LEU A 24 -1.00 14.70 8.25
N GLY A 25 -1.90 14.03 9.00
CA GLY A 25 -3.07 14.65 9.61
C GLY A 25 -2.79 15.26 10.99
N ASP A 26 -1.58 15.10 11.54
CA ASP A 26 -1.23 15.47 12.93
C ASP A 26 -2.21 14.86 13.96
N VAL A 27 -2.60 13.60 13.76
CA VAL A 27 -3.54 12.87 14.62
C VAL A 27 -2.82 11.74 15.36
N SER A 28 -2.91 11.76 16.67
CA SER A 28 -2.42 10.68 17.53
C SER A 28 -3.25 9.40 17.35
N PHE A 29 -2.58 8.25 17.32
CA PHE A 29 -3.20 6.94 17.24
C PHE A 29 -2.34 5.91 17.98
N GLU A 30 -2.95 4.81 18.43
CA GLU A 30 -2.25 3.65 18.96
C GLU A 30 -1.76 2.76 17.79
N ASP A 31 -0.44 2.66 17.56
CA ASP A 31 0.16 1.74 16.58
C ASP A 31 0.37 0.35 17.23
N PHE A 32 -0.69 -0.46 17.24
CA PHE A 32 -0.67 -1.79 17.84
C PHE A 32 -0.09 -2.83 16.88
N ARG A 33 1.20 -3.14 17.08
CA ARG A 33 1.97 -4.08 16.26
C ARG A 33 1.81 -5.50 16.77
N VAL A 34 1.12 -6.32 15.98
CA VAL A 34 0.70 -7.69 16.31
C VAL A 34 1.75 -8.70 15.82
N SER A 35 2.25 -9.53 16.73
CA SER A 35 3.10 -10.68 16.40
C SER A 35 2.33 -11.80 15.69
N ARG A 36 3.03 -12.79 15.12
CA ARG A 36 2.36 -13.95 14.49
C ARG A 36 1.59 -14.78 15.52
N GLU A 37 2.11 -14.86 16.74
CA GLU A 37 1.53 -15.58 17.87
C GLU A 37 0.24 -14.90 18.34
N GLU A 38 0.27 -13.58 18.57
CA GLU A 38 -0.91 -12.79 18.93
C GLU A 38 -1.96 -12.80 17.82
N PHE A 39 -1.54 -12.79 16.54
CA PHE A 39 -2.49 -12.87 15.45
C PHE A 39 -3.32 -14.16 15.48
N LYS A 40 -2.73 -15.30 15.91
CA LYS A 40 -3.47 -16.57 16.00
C LYS A 40 -4.65 -16.48 16.98
N SER A 41 -4.48 -15.78 18.10
CA SER A 41 -5.55 -15.59 19.09
C SER A 41 -6.54 -14.50 18.71
N LEU A 42 -6.07 -13.43 18.05
CA LEU A 42 -6.92 -12.32 17.63
C LEU A 42 -7.79 -12.64 16.41
N LYS A 43 -7.34 -13.54 15.53
CA LYS A 43 -7.92 -13.74 14.20
C LYS A 43 -9.45 -13.93 14.20
N SER A 44 -10.01 -14.70 15.12
CA SER A 44 -11.47 -14.93 15.18
C SER A 44 -12.28 -13.71 15.60
N ASN A 45 -11.65 -12.74 16.25
CA ASN A 45 -12.30 -11.53 16.76
C ASN A 45 -12.18 -10.35 15.78
N LEU A 46 -11.31 -10.44 14.77
CA LEU A 46 -11.16 -9.40 13.75
C LEU A 46 -12.33 -9.46 12.74
N PRO A 47 -12.87 -8.33 12.26
CA PRO A 47 -14.07 -8.29 11.40
C PRO A 47 -14.01 -9.18 10.14
N SER A 48 -12.82 -9.37 9.58
CA SER A 48 -12.58 -10.21 8.38
C SER A 48 -11.52 -11.30 8.60
N GLY A 49 -11.10 -11.52 9.85
CA GLY A 49 -10.00 -12.44 10.17
C GLY A 49 -8.66 -12.06 9.54
N GLN A 50 -8.46 -10.77 9.23
CA GLN A 50 -7.29 -10.22 8.55
C GLN A 50 -6.85 -8.90 9.17
N LEU A 51 -5.58 -8.54 8.95
CA LEU A 51 -4.99 -7.24 9.26
C LEU A 51 -4.67 -6.50 7.94
N PRO A 52 -4.62 -5.15 7.92
CA PRO A 52 -4.82 -4.25 9.06
C PRO A 52 -6.29 -4.07 9.46
N VAL A 53 -6.49 -3.65 10.71
CA VAL A 53 -7.78 -3.19 11.27
C VAL A 53 -7.56 -1.82 11.90
N LEU A 54 -8.46 -0.89 11.63
CA LEU A 54 -8.56 0.37 12.37
C LEU A 54 -9.75 0.29 13.30
N GLU A 55 -9.51 0.50 14.59
CA GLU A 55 -10.56 0.67 15.60
C GLU A 55 -10.76 2.17 15.85
N ILE A 56 -12.00 2.63 15.75
CA ILE A 56 -12.41 4.01 15.98
C ILE A 56 -13.50 3.99 17.07
N ASP A 57 -13.18 4.47 18.27
CA ASP A 57 -14.09 4.49 19.42
C ASP A 57 -14.82 3.14 19.65
N GLY A 58 -14.08 2.02 19.55
CA GLY A 58 -14.58 0.65 19.72
C GLY A 58 -15.14 -0.02 18.46
N VAL A 59 -15.31 0.71 17.36
CA VAL A 59 -15.77 0.14 16.07
C VAL A 59 -14.58 -0.31 15.25
N MET A 60 -14.47 -1.62 15.00
CA MET A 60 -13.40 -2.21 14.18
C MET A 60 -13.76 -2.25 12.69
N ILE A 61 -12.93 -1.63 11.86
CA ILE A 61 -13.02 -1.64 10.39
C ILE A 61 -11.78 -2.32 9.82
N SER A 62 -11.98 -3.22 8.87
CA SER A 62 -10.88 -3.86 8.12
C SER A 62 -10.77 -3.29 6.70
N GLN A 63 -9.85 -3.81 5.91
CA GLN A 63 -9.51 -3.39 4.54
C GLN A 63 -8.69 -2.09 4.49
N SER A 64 -7.39 -2.25 4.23
CA SER A 64 -6.42 -1.15 4.20
C SER A 64 -6.82 -0.02 3.25
N ALA A 65 -7.39 -0.33 2.08
CA ALA A 65 -7.83 0.68 1.13
C ALA A 65 -9.07 1.45 1.61
N SER A 66 -9.98 0.80 2.35
CA SER A 66 -11.13 1.49 2.95
C SER A 66 -10.69 2.43 4.05
N ILE A 67 -9.80 1.96 4.92
CA ILE A 67 -9.19 2.76 6.00
C ILE A 67 -8.40 3.94 5.42
N GLY A 68 -7.51 3.67 4.46
CA GLY A 68 -6.69 4.69 3.81
C GLY A 68 -7.53 5.77 3.13
N ARG A 69 -8.56 5.39 2.36
CA ARG A 69 -9.49 6.35 1.73
C ARG A 69 -10.23 7.21 2.76
N PHE A 70 -10.68 6.61 3.86
CA PHE A 70 -11.35 7.35 4.93
C PHE A 70 -10.42 8.42 5.50
N LEU A 71 -9.20 8.05 5.92
CA LEU A 71 -8.24 8.99 6.49
C LEU A 71 -7.77 10.03 5.46
N ALA A 72 -7.54 9.63 4.22
CA ALA A 72 -7.18 10.53 3.14
C ALA A 72 -8.26 11.60 2.91
N ARG A 73 -9.54 11.23 2.93
CA ARG A 73 -10.65 12.20 2.87
C ARG A 73 -10.69 13.11 4.08
N GLN A 74 -10.53 12.55 5.28
CA GLN A 74 -10.55 13.32 6.53
C GLN A 74 -9.43 14.37 6.59
N TYR A 75 -8.25 14.05 6.06
CA TYR A 75 -7.06 14.90 6.17
C TYR A 75 -6.67 15.62 4.87
N GLY A 76 -7.51 15.56 3.82
CA GLY A 76 -7.32 16.34 2.59
C GLY A 76 -6.36 15.75 1.55
N TYR A 77 -6.12 14.43 1.59
CA TYR A 77 -5.22 13.71 0.68
C TYR A 77 -5.95 12.77 -0.29
N SER A 78 -7.27 12.89 -0.46
CA SER A 78 -8.06 12.07 -1.40
C SER A 78 -8.12 12.60 -2.82
N GLY A 79 -7.68 13.84 -3.07
CA GLY A 79 -7.91 14.59 -4.31
C GLY A 79 -8.87 15.75 -4.10
N LYS A 80 -8.79 16.79 -4.94
CA LYS A 80 -9.55 18.05 -4.75
C LYS A 80 -10.96 18.01 -5.33
N THR A 81 -11.24 17.07 -6.23
CA THR A 81 -12.52 16.95 -6.93
C THR A 81 -12.98 15.49 -6.95
N PRO A 82 -14.28 15.21 -7.12
CA PRO A 82 -14.77 13.83 -7.27
C PRO A 82 -14.07 13.05 -8.40
N THR A 83 -13.68 13.73 -9.48
CA THR A 83 -12.91 13.12 -10.57
C THR A 83 -11.50 12.76 -10.14
N GLU A 84 -10.82 13.62 -9.38
CA GLU A 84 -9.50 13.30 -8.83
C GLU A 84 -9.58 12.16 -7.81
N GLU A 85 -10.59 12.16 -6.92
CA GLU A 85 -10.79 11.04 -5.97
C GLU A 85 -10.96 9.70 -6.70
N MET A 86 -11.75 9.69 -7.78
CA MET A 86 -11.92 8.51 -8.62
C MET A 86 -10.60 8.05 -9.27
N GLN A 87 -9.76 8.99 -9.72
CA GLN A 87 -8.45 8.68 -10.30
C GLN A 87 -7.49 8.11 -9.24
N VAL A 88 -7.47 8.71 -8.04
CA VAL A 88 -6.72 8.21 -6.89
C VAL A 88 -7.16 6.78 -6.56
N ASP A 89 -8.47 6.53 -6.46
CA ASP A 89 -9.01 5.19 -6.19
C ASP A 89 -8.62 4.18 -7.27
N SER A 90 -8.65 4.56 -8.55
CA SER A 90 -8.24 3.70 -9.65
C SER A 90 -6.76 3.28 -9.55
N ILE A 91 -5.88 4.16 -9.07
CA ILE A 91 -4.46 3.84 -8.88
C ILE A 91 -4.25 2.90 -7.69
N ILE A 92 -5.02 3.09 -6.62
CA ILE A 92 -5.01 2.19 -5.47
C ILE A 92 -5.48 0.79 -5.85
N ASP A 93 -6.53 0.69 -6.68
CA ASP A 93 -6.99 -0.61 -7.18
C ASP A 93 -5.97 -1.27 -8.12
N LEU A 94 -5.27 -0.49 -8.95
CA LEU A 94 -4.14 -0.97 -9.74
C LEU A 94 -3.03 -1.56 -8.83
N PHE A 95 -2.69 -0.88 -7.73
CA PHE A 95 -1.76 -1.40 -6.73
C PHE A 95 -2.27 -2.69 -6.08
N LYS A 96 -3.56 -2.79 -5.74
CA LYS A 96 -4.15 -3.99 -5.16
C LYS A 96 -4.05 -5.18 -6.11
N ASP A 97 -4.36 -5.00 -7.40
CA ASP A 97 -4.25 -6.05 -8.41
C ASP A 97 -2.81 -6.54 -8.56
N PHE A 98 -1.84 -5.61 -8.56
CA PHE A 98 -0.42 -5.94 -8.53
C PHE A 98 -0.05 -6.76 -7.27
N MET A 99 -0.52 -6.31 -6.10
CA MET A 99 -0.24 -6.99 -4.83
C MET A 99 -0.86 -8.37 -4.71
N LEU A 100 -2.01 -8.64 -5.35
CA LEU A 100 -2.58 -9.99 -5.42
C LEU A 100 -1.61 -10.98 -6.08
N THR A 101 -0.96 -10.55 -7.16
CA THR A 101 0.06 -11.35 -7.86
C THR A 101 1.31 -11.51 -7.00
N PHE A 102 1.77 -10.43 -6.39
CA PHE A 102 2.94 -10.43 -5.51
C PHE A 102 2.74 -11.29 -4.24
N ARG A 103 1.51 -11.33 -3.71
CA ARG A 103 1.14 -12.12 -2.52
C ARG A 103 1.38 -13.62 -2.71
N GLN A 104 1.20 -14.16 -3.91
CA GLN A 104 1.47 -15.56 -4.19
C GLN A 104 2.96 -15.88 -4.00
N PHE A 105 3.84 -15.02 -4.55
CA PHE A 105 5.28 -15.16 -4.37
C PHE A 105 5.69 -14.98 -2.90
N PHE A 106 5.15 -13.98 -2.21
CA PHE A 106 5.41 -13.77 -0.79
C PHE A 106 4.96 -14.96 0.08
N PHE A 107 3.81 -15.56 -0.26
CA PHE A 107 3.34 -16.78 0.40
C PHE A 107 4.33 -17.93 0.24
N ALA A 108 4.83 -18.18 -0.98
CA ALA A 108 5.83 -19.19 -1.26
C ALA A 108 7.14 -18.97 -0.48
N VAL A 109 7.57 -17.70 -0.33
CA VAL A 109 8.73 -17.33 0.49
C VAL A 109 8.49 -17.64 1.96
N ILE A 110 7.36 -17.20 2.53
CA ILE A 110 7.05 -17.41 3.95
C ILE A 110 6.88 -18.89 4.32
N HIS A 111 6.33 -19.69 3.42
CA HIS A 111 6.08 -21.12 3.66
C HIS A 111 7.21 -22.02 3.18
N GLY A 112 8.36 -21.44 2.81
CA GLY A 112 9.59 -22.21 2.52
C GLY A 112 9.50 -23.10 1.30
N TYR A 113 8.80 -22.67 0.25
CA TYR A 113 8.70 -23.43 -1.00
C TYR A 113 10.09 -23.66 -1.63
N PRO A 114 10.26 -24.72 -2.44
CA PRO A 114 11.52 -25.00 -3.11
C PRO A 114 12.05 -23.83 -3.95
N GLU A 115 13.37 -23.67 -4.02
CA GLU A 115 13.99 -22.54 -4.73
C GLU A 115 13.65 -22.49 -6.21
N TYR A 116 13.61 -23.64 -6.89
CA TYR A 116 13.25 -23.72 -8.31
C TYR A 116 11.83 -23.19 -8.57
N GLU A 117 10.91 -23.38 -7.61
CA GLU A 117 9.54 -22.90 -7.73
C GLU A 117 9.47 -21.40 -7.49
N LYS A 118 10.17 -20.88 -6.48
CA LYS A 118 10.29 -19.43 -6.22
C LYS A 118 10.90 -18.70 -7.42
N GLU A 119 11.94 -19.24 -8.04
CA GLU A 119 12.56 -18.66 -9.24
C GLU A 119 11.63 -18.71 -10.47
N ARG A 120 10.89 -19.82 -10.65
CA ARG A 120 9.83 -19.90 -11.66
C ARG A 120 8.76 -18.82 -11.44
N MET A 121 8.26 -18.66 -10.21
CA MET A 121 7.29 -17.61 -9.88
C MET A 121 7.83 -16.21 -10.12
N LYS A 122 9.10 -15.95 -9.74
CA LYS A 122 9.75 -14.65 -10.03
C LYS A 122 9.76 -14.37 -11.53
N ARG A 123 10.17 -15.35 -12.35
CA ARG A 123 10.31 -15.20 -13.79
C ARG A 123 8.96 -15.08 -14.51
N ASP A 124 8.01 -15.95 -14.20
CA ASP A 124 6.80 -16.13 -15.00
C ASP A 124 5.61 -15.31 -14.47
N ILE A 125 5.64 -14.91 -13.20
CA ILE A 125 4.51 -14.24 -12.53
C ILE A 125 4.92 -12.84 -12.06
N VAL A 126 5.94 -12.73 -11.20
CA VAL A 126 6.29 -11.46 -10.54
C VAL A 126 6.90 -10.46 -11.50
N LYS A 127 7.91 -10.83 -12.30
CA LYS A 127 8.57 -9.92 -13.25
C LYS A 127 7.60 -9.37 -14.31
N PRO A 128 6.73 -10.19 -14.95
CA PRO A 128 5.70 -9.67 -15.85
C PRO A 128 4.71 -8.74 -15.16
N ALA A 129 4.28 -9.05 -13.93
CA ALA A 129 3.38 -8.18 -13.16
C ALA A 129 4.03 -6.82 -12.84
N ILE A 130 5.28 -6.81 -12.39
CA ILE A 130 6.06 -5.59 -12.16
C ILE A 130 6.17 -4.77 -13.45
N LYS A 131 6.51 -5.40 -14.58
CA LYS A 131 6.62 -4.72 -15.88
C LYS A 131 5.31 -4.04 -16.27
N ASN A 132 4.18 -4.74 -16.18
CA ASN A 132 2.88 -4.18 -16.54
C ASN A 132 2.46 -3.06 -15.60
N TYR A 133 2.73 -3.23 -14.30
CA TYR A 133 2.48 -2.21 -13.28
C TYR A 133 3.30 -0.94 -13.54
N PHE A 134 4.59 -1.06 -13.86
CA PHE A 134 5.46 0.07 -14.18
C PHE A 134 5.03 0.76 -15.48
N ILE A 135 4.60 0.02 -16.51
CA ILE A 135 4.03 0.62 -17.73
C ILE A 135 2.80 1.48 -17.40
N ALA A 136 1.92 1.01 -16.51
CA ALA A 136 0.74 1.77 -16.12
C ALA A 136 1.10 3.03 -15.31
N LEU A 137 1.98 2.93 -14.32
CA LEU A 137 2.44 4.07 -13.52
C LEU A 137 3.19 5.11 -14.37
N ASN A 138 4.08 4.68 -15.27
CA ASN A 138 4.77 5.59 -16.19
C ASN A 138 3.79 6.34 -17.10
N LYS A 139 2.71 5.70 -17.59
CA LYS A 139 1.68 6.39 -18.38
C LYS A 139 0.97 7.50 -17.60
N ILE A 140 0.77 7.30 -16.29
CA ILE A 140 0.18 8.32 -15.40
C ILE A 140 1.19 9.46 -15.21
N LEU A 141 2.42 9.15 -14.81
CA LEU A 141 3.46 10.15 -14.54
C LEU A 141 3.81 10.98 -15.78
N LEU A 142 3.84 10.38 -16.97
CA LEU A 142 4.09 11.10 -18.23
C LEU A 142 3.00 12.13 -18.59
N ARG A 143 1.79 11.98 -18.05
CA ARG A 143 0.69 12.94 -18.23
C ARG A 143 0.65 13.98 -17.10
N SER A 144 1.31 13.70 -15.98
CA SER A 144 1.40 14.62 -14.86
C SER A 144 2.27 15.81 -15.19
N LYS A 145 1.80 17.00 -14.82
CA LYS A 145 2.58 18.25 -14.89
C LYS A 145 3.22 18.61 -13.55
N SER A 146 2.75 18.02 -12.45
CA SER A 146 3.16 18.31 -11.08
C SER A 146 4.19 17.32 -10.54
N GLY A 147 4.30 16.15 -11.18
CA GLY A 147 5.06 15.01 -10.69
C GLY A 147 4.32 14.18 -9.64
N PHE A 148 3.12 14.58 -9.21
CA PHE A 148 2.20 13.72 -8.47
C PHE A 148 1.38 12.86 -9.43
N LEU A 149 0.84 11.74 -8.95
CA LEU A 149 0.07 10.81 -9.78
C LEU A 149 -1.29 11.39 -10.20
N VAL A 150 -1.91 12.23 -9.36
CA VAL A 150 -3.18 12.89 -9.61
C VAL A 150 -3.10 14.35 -9.20
N GLY A 151 -3.64 15.26 -10.01
CA GLY A 151 -3.70 16.68 -9.69
C GLY A 151 -2.31 17.33 -9.56
N ASP A 152 -2.25 18.36 -8.72
CA ASP A 152 -1.06 19.19 -8.46
C ASP A 152 -0.49 19.06 -7.04
N ASP A 153 -1.16 18.31 -6.16
CA ASP A 153 -0.80 18.11 -4.75
C ASP A 153 -0.65 16.62 -4.38
N LEU A 154 -0.04 16.37 -3.22
CA LEU A 154 0.11 15.03 -2.66
C LEU A 154 -1.25 14.37 -2.41
N THR A 155 -1.39 13.13 -2.86
CA THR A 155 -2.51 12.25 -2.53
C THR A 155 -2.02 10.98 -1.84
N TRP A 156 -2.94 10.24 -1.22
CA TRP A 156 -2.58 8.95 -0.62
C TRP A 156 -2.22 7.87 -1.65
N ALA A 157 -2.58 8.04 -2.93
CA ALA A 157 -2.05 7.21 -4.01
C ALA A 157 -0.55 7.40 -4.15
N ASP A 158 -0.05 8.64 -4.02
CA ASP A 158 1.39 8.91 -4.10
C ASP A 158 2.15 8.16 -3.01
N LEU A 159 1.67 8.27 -1.77
CA LEU A 159 2.20 7.55 -0.60
C LEU A 159 2.21 6.03 -0.82
N GLN A 160 1.08 5.48 -1.29
CA GLN A 160 0.93 4.04 -1.52
C GLN A 160 1.89 3.51 -2.58
N ILE A 161 2.03 4.22 -3.69
CA ILE A 161 2.95 3.83 -4.76
C ILE A 161 4.40 3.99 -4.28
N ALA A 162 4.75 5.08 -3.60
CA ALA A 162 6.11 5.33 -3.13
C ALA A 162 6.59 4.27 -2.12
N ASP A 163 5.78 3.89 -1.13
CA ASP A 163 6.13 2.83 -0.18
C ASP A 163 6.23 1.46 -0.88
N ASN A 164 5.35 1.19 -1.85
CA ASN A 164 5.43 -0.04 -2.63
C ASN A 164 6.71 -0.12 -3.47
N LEU A 165 7.07 0.94 -4.19
CA LEU A 165 8.28 0.97 -4.99
C LEU A 165 9.53 0.88 -4.11
N SER A 166 9.54 1.56 -2.95
CA SER A 166 10.60 1.43 -1.94
C SER A 166 10.74 -0.02 -1.45
N THR A 167 9.63 -0.73 -1.28
CA THR A 167 9.63 -2.16 -0.96
C THR A 167 10.25 -2.99 -2.09
N LEU A 168 9.89 -2.73 -3.35
CA LEU A 168 10.47 -3.43 -4.51
C LEU A 168 11.98 -3.18 -4.66
N ILE A 169 12.46 -1.97 -4.35
CA ILE A 169 13.88 -1.63 -4.32
C ILE A 169 14.59 -2.47 -3.25
N ASN A 170 14.06 -2.47 -2.03
CA ASN A 170 14.67 -3.18 -0.89
C ASN A 170 14.81 -4.68 -1.11
N ILE A 171 13.87 -5.29 -1.85
CA ILE A 171 13.91 -6.72 -2.18
C ILE A 171 14.54 -7.03 -3.56
N ARG A 172 15.17 -6.03 -4.19
CA ARG A 172 15.88 -6.16 -5.48
C ARG A 172 14.99 -6.64 -6.64
N LEU A 173 13.73 -6.23 -6.65
CA LEU A 173 12.78 -6.49 -7.75
C LEU A 173 12.41 -5.22 -8.53
N PHE A 174 12.89 -4.05 -8.12
CA PHE A 174 12.79 -2.82 -8.89
C PHE A 174 13.83 -2.82 -10.02
N ALA A 175 13.40 -2.57 -11.26
CA ALA A 175 14.30 -2.50 -12.41
C ALA A 175 15.12 -1.21 -12.38
N GLU A 176 16.44 -1.29 -12.61
CA GLU A 176 17.34 -0.13 -12.54
C GLU A 176 17.00 0.98 -13.56
N LYS A 177 16.24 0.68 -14.62
CA LYS A 177 15.94 1.59 -15.74
C LYS A 177 14.51 2.16 -15.72
N GLU A 178 14.10 2.76 -14.62
CA GLU A 178 12.79 3.43 -14.48
C GLU A 178 12.95 4.92 -14.12
N PRO A 179 13.32 5.80 -15.08
CA PRO A 179 13.69 7.18 -14.77
C PRO A 179 12.56 7.99 -14.14
N HIS A 180 11.32 7.88 -14.64
CA HIS A 180 10.19 8.63 -14.09
C HIS A 180 9.80 8.14 -12.70
N LEU A 181 9.80 6.82 -12.46
CA LEU A 181 9.52 6.27 -11.13
C LEU A 181 10.62 6.62 -10.13
N ASN A 182 11.89 6.64 -10.54
CA ASN A 182 12.99 7.11 -9.70
C ASN A 182 12.84 8.59 -9.31
N VAL A 183 12.42 9.45 -10.25
CA VAL A 183 12.14 10.87 -9.96
C VAL A 183 10.96 11.00 -9.00
N PHE A 184 9.90 10.22 -9.24
CA PHE A 184 8.71 10.19 -8.39
C PHE A 184 9.04 9.78 -6.94
N ILE A 185 9.76 8.68 -6.74
CA ILE A 185 10.15 8.21 -5.39
C ILE A 185 11.01 9.25 -4.66
N ARG A 186 11.93 9.94 -5.35
CA ARG A 186 12.80 10.95 -4.71
C ARG A 186 12.08 12.23 -4.31
N LYS A 187 10.92 12.51 -4.94
CA LYS A 187 10.10 13.69 -4.64
C LYS A 187 9.34 13.52 -3.31
N LEU A 188 9.02 12.28 -2.95
CA LEU A 188 8.21 11.89 -1.78
C LEU A 188 9.11 11.47 -0.62
#